data_AF-A0A3N4N999-F1
#
_entry.id   AF-A0A3N4N999-F1
#
_cell.length_a   1.000
_cell.length_b   1.000
_cell.length_c   1.000
_cell.angle_alpha   90.00
_cell.angle_beta   90.00
_cell.angle_gamma   90.00
#
_symmetry.space_group_name_H-M   'P 1'
#
loop_
_entity.id
_entity.type
_entity.pdbx_description
1 polymer ?
#
loop_
_entity_poly.entity_id
_entity_poly.type
_entity_poly.pdbx_seq_one_letter_code
_entity_poly.pdbx_strand_id
1 'polypeptide(L)' 'MYYITDQRAGEPDILTPVKNGKLTIRSLDGQIIHTQAAPENGWTHLLLCEVQPQGMESGADAYLDNVWIGSTEV' A
#
# COMPACT_ATOMS: atom_id res chain seq x y z
N MET A 1 8.07 3.35 3.59
CA MET A 1 6.66 3.45 3.13
C MET A 1 5.76 3.60 4.34
N TYR A 2 4.84 4.56 4.31
CA TYR A 2 3.82 4.76 5.33
C TYR A 2 2.46 4.35 4.78
N TYR A 3 1.86 3.31 5.35
CA TYR A 3 0.54 2.82 4.93
C TYR A 3 -0.53 3.43 5.84
N ILE A 4 -1.56 4.02 5.27
CA ILE A 4 -2.66 4.70 6.00
C ILE A 4 -3.87 3.79 6.21
N THR A 5 -3.61 2.49 6.36
CA THR A 5 -4.64 1.45 6.46
C THR A 5 -4.98 1.08 7.90
N ASP A 6 -4.36 1.74 8.89
CA ASP A 6 -4.77 1.63 10.29
C ASP A 6 -6.11 2.36 10.48
N GLN A 7 -7.14 1.60 10.85
CA GLN A 7 -8.45 2.18 11.13
C GLN A 7 -8.56 2.55 12.62
N ARG A 8 -8.88 3.81 12.91
CA ARG A 8 -9.26 4.26 14.27
C ARG A 8 -10.78 4.36 14.40
N ALA A 9 -11.26 4.43 15.64
CA ALA A 9 -12.69 4.58 15.90
C ALA A 9 -13.22 5.87 15.26
N GLY A 10 -14.21 5.72 14.36
CA GLY A 10 -14.79 6.82 13.60
C GLY A 10 -14.19 7.06 12.22
N GLU A 11 -13.12 6.34 11.85
CA GLU A 11 -12.53 6.39 10.52
C GLU A 11 -13.16 5.36 9.58
N PRO A 12 -13.28 5.66 8.28
CA PRO A 12 -13.70 4.69 7.27
C PRO A 12 -12.73 3.50 7.20
N ASP A 13 -13.27 2.29 7.07
CA ASP A 13 -12.47 1.10 6.77
C ASP A 13 -12.10 1.10 5.28
N ILE A 14 -10.89 1.57 4.98
CA ILE A 14 -10.38 1.63 3.61
C ILE A 14 -9.71 0.32 3.17
N LEU A 15 -9.37 -0.59 4.08
CA LEU A 15 -8.59 -1.79 3.78
C LEU A 15 -9.48 -2.99 3.47
N THR A 16 -10.46 -3.29 4.33
CA THR A 16 -11.31 -4.48 4.19
C THR A 16 -11.97 -4.61 2.80
N PRO A 17 -12.46 -3.52 2.17
CA PRO A 17 -13.07 -3.61 0.84
C PRO A 17 -12.07 -4.01 -0.27
N VAL A 18 -10.78 -3.73 -0.10
CA VAL A 18 -9.74 -3.89 -1.13
C VAL A 18 -8.60 -4.83 -0.71
N LYS A 19 -8.73 -5.52 0.42
CA LYS A 19 -7.66 -6.37 0.99
C LYS A 19 -7.19 -7.49 0.07
N ASN A 20 -7.99 -7.90 -0.91
CA ASN A 20 -7.63 -8.94 -1.88
C ASN A 20 -7.00 -8.36 -3.16
N GLY A 21 -6.82 -7.04 -3.24
CA GLY A 21 -6.26 -6.36 -4.39
C GLY A 21 -4.75 -6.55 -4.51
N LYS A 22 -4.24 -6.40 -5.74
CA LYS A 22 -2.81 -6.45 -6.00
C LYS A 22 -2.14 -5.19 -5.46
N LEU A 23 -1.13 -5.35 -4.61
CA LEU A 23 -0.29 -4.25 -4.19
C LEU A 23 0.57 -3.78 -5.37
N THR A 24 0.52 -2.48 -5.65
CA THR A 24 1.35 -1.80 -6.64
C THR A 24 1.94 -0.55 -6.00
N ILE A 25 3.28 -0.47 -5.96
CA ILE A 25 4.00 0.72 -5.50
C ILE A 25 4.60 1.41 -6.70
N ARG A 26 4.36 2.72 -6.84
CA ARG A 26 4.79 3.53 -7.97
C ARG A 26 5.63 4.71 -7.50
N SER A 27 6.63 5.11 -8.27
CA SER A 27 7.31 6.40 -8.07
C SER A 27 6.35 7.56 -8.36
N LEU A 28 6.70 8.78 -7.94
CA LEU A 28 5.93 9.99 -8.29
C LEU A 28 5.84 10.22 -9.80
N ASP A 29 6.82 9.73 -10.58
CA ASP A 29 6.79 9.78 -12.06
C ASP A 29 5.91 8.69 -12.68
N GLY A 30 5.24 7.87 -11.85
CA GLY A 30 4.33 6.81 -12.28
C GLY A 30 4.99 5.49 -12.64
N GLN A 31 6.31 5.33 -12.45
CA GLN A 31 6.99 4.06 -12.72
C GLN A 31 6.66 3.03 -11.64
N ILE A 32 6.41 1.78 -12.04
CA ILE A 32 6.15 0.70 -11.09
C ILE A 32 7.47 0.25 -10.45
N ILE A 33 7.55 0.37 -9.13
CA ILE A 33 8.70 -0.03 -8.31
C ILE A 33 8.52 -1.46 -7.81
N HIS A 34 7.30 -1.80 -7.34
CA HIS A 34 7.00 -3.11 -6.76
C HIS A 34 5.58 -3.54 -7.08
N THR A 35 5.39 -4.85 -7.26
CA THR A 35 4.05 -5.46 -7.33
C THR A 35 3.99 -6.77 -6.58
N GLN A 36 2.89 -7.01 -5.87
CA GLN A 36 2.68 -8.25 -5.14
C GLN A 36 1.18 -8.62 -5.13
N ALA A 37 0.89 -9.89 -5.45
CA ALA A 37 -0.45 -10.43 -5.31
C ALA A 37 -0.86 -10.44 -3.83
N ALA A 38 -2.16 -10.30 -3.56
CA ALA A 38 -2.64 -10.39 -2.19
C ALA A 38 -2.32 -11.78 -1.59
N PRO A 39 -1.98 -11.83 -0.28
CA PRO A 39 -1.93 -13.08 0.46
C PRO A 39 -3.27 -13.82 0.42
N GLU A 40 -3.28 -15.12 0.72
CA GLU A 40 -4.49 -15.97 0.68
C GLU A 40 -5.67 -15.40 1.49
N ASN A 41 -5.38 -14.78 2.64
CA ASN A 41 -6.39 -14.16 3.52
C ASN A 41 -6.58 -12.65 3.32
N GLY A 42 -5.93 -12.09 2.29
CA GLY A 42 -5.85 -10.67 2.01
C GLY A 42 -4.82 -9.93 2.87
N TRP A 43 -4.66 -8.65 2.57
CA TRP A 43 -3.78 -7.74 3.28
C TRP A 43 -4.33 -7.39 4.67
N THR A 44 -3.41 -7.32 5.63
CA THR A 44 -3.59 -6.61 6.90
C THR A 44 -2.66 -5.41 6.90
N HIS A 45 -2.93 -4.43 7.78
CA HIS A 45 -2.03 -3.30 7.97
C HIS A 45 -0.59 -3.76 8.28
N LEU A 46 -0.44 -4.78 9.13
CA LEU A 46 0.87 -5.33 9.49
C LEU A 46 1.60 -5.94 8.29
N LEU A 47 0.90 -6.76 7.48
CA LEU A 47 1.49 -7.35 6.27
C LEU A 47 1.90 -6.30 5.24
N LEU A 48 1.14 -5.21 5.13
CA LEU A 48 1.53 -4.08 4.28
C LEU A 48 2.81 -3.42 4.79
N CYS A 49 2.90 -3.14 6.09
CA CYS A 49 4.07 -2.52 6.70
C CYS A 49 5.37 -3.33 6.54
N GLU A 50 5.28 -4.65 6.38
CA GLU A 50 6.42 -5.52 6.05
C GLU A 50 6.94 -5.32 4.61
N VAL A 51 6.12 -4.77 3.70
CA VAL A 51 6.53 -4.50 2.31
C VAL A 51 7.24 -3.14 2.23
N GLN A 52 8.57 -3.18 2.23
CA GLN A 52 9.46 -2.02 2.09
C GLN A 52 10.42 -2.24 0.91
N PRO A 53 10.03 -1.86 -0.32
CA PRO A 53 10.89 -2.02 -1.49
C PRO A 53 12.22 -1.28 -1.34
N GLN A 54 13.32 -1.92 -1.71
CA GLN A 54 14.63 -1.25 -1.81
C GLN A 54 14.66 -0.37 -3.06
N GLY A 55 15.44 0.72 -3.03
CA GLY A 55 15.62 1.61 -4.20
C GLY A 55 14.53 2.68 -4.37
N MET A 56 13.75 2.97 -3.34
CA MET A 56 12.94 4.21 -3.30
C MET A 56 13.87 5.40 -3.07
N GLU A 57 14.50 5.90 -4.14
CA GLU A 57 15.36 7.11 -4.10
C GLU A 57 14.53 8.41 -4.12
N SER A 58 13.24 8.30 -4.41
CA SER A 58 12.29 9.42 -4.51
C SER A 58 10.96 9.01 -3.90
N GLY A 59 10.04 9.97 -3.79
CA GLY A 59 8.69 9.71 -3.31
C GLY A 59 7.99 8.56 -4.05
N ALA A 60 7.17 7.80 -3.36
CA ALA A 60 6.38 6.72 -3.93
C ALA A 60 5.00 6.62 -3.29
N ASP A 61 4.02 6.14 -4.07
CA ASP A 61 2.65 5.86 -3.66
C ASP A 61 2.35 4.36 -3.74
N ALA A 62 1.61 3.85 -2.76
CA ALA A 62 1.11 2.47 -2.71
C ALA A 62 -0.38 2.43 -3.03
N TYR A 63 -0.74 1.43 -3.82
CA TYR A 63 -2.11 1.15 -4.22
C TYR A 63 -2.45 -0.32 -4.00
N LEU A 64 -3.66 -0.61 -3.55
CA LEU A 64 -4.30 -1.91 -3.73
C LEU A 64 -5.26 -1.81 -4.91
N ASP A 65 -4.91 -2.48 -6.00
CA ASP A 65 -5.50 -2.27 -7.33
C ASP A 65 -5.49 -0.78 -7.72
N ASN A 66 -6.64 -0.10 -7.56
CA ASN A 66 -6.84 1.29 -7.93
C ASN A 66 -7.07 2.22 -6.71
N VAL A 67 -7.00 1.69 -5.49
CA VAL A 67 -7.20 2.47 -4.26
C VAL A 67 -5.86 2.81 -3.65
N TRP A 68 -5.59 4.10 -3.46
CA TRP A 68 -4.40 4.59 -2.78
C TRP A 68 -4.48 4.25 -1.29
N ILE A 69 -3.38 3.71 -0.74
CA ILE A 69 -3.32 3.22 0.64
C ILE A 69 -2.10 3.71 1.41
N GLY A 70 -1.30 4.61 0.85
CA GLY A 70 -0.13 5.15 1.54
C GLY A 70 0.93 5.68 0.59
N SER A 71 1.91 6.37 1.15
CA SER A 71 3.04 6.95 0.42
C SER A 71 4.30 6.97 1.28
N THR A 72 5.43 7.33 0.69
CA THR A 72 6.63 7.70 1.45
C THR A 72 6.50 9.15 1.94
N GLU A 73 6.87 9.43 3.18
CA GLU A 73 7.17 10.80 3.60
C GLU A 73 8.51 11.22 2.97
N VAL A 74 8.55 12.41 2.37
CA VAL A 74 9.77 13.06 1.84
C VAL A 74 10.47 13.87 2.93
#